data_AF-D7MXP4-F1
#
_entry.id   AF-D7MXP4-F1
#
_cell.length_a   1.000
_cell.length_b   1.000
_cell.length_c   1.000
_cell.angle_alpha   90.00
_cell.angle_beta   90.00
_cell.angle_gamma   90.00
#
_symmetry.space_group_name_H-M   'P 1'
#
loop_
_entity.id
_entity.type
_entity.pdbx_description
1 polymer ?
#
loop_
_entity_poly.entity_id
_entity_poly.type
_entity_poly.pdbx_seq_one_letter_code
_entity_poly.pdbx_strand_id
1 'polypeptide(L)'
;MADDIDLEPIALMTEGFSGADLQALLSDAQLAAVHEYLNREDKPETGTTPIITDPLLKSIASKTKPSVSETEKQKLYDIYSQFLDSRKSTREAKGKRATLA
;
A
#
# COMPACT_ATOMS: atom_id res chain seq x y z
N MET A 1 12.79 -2.77 11.41
CA MET A 1 12.03 -1.53 11.74
C MET A 1 12.14 -1.35 13.23
N ALA A 2 12.11 -0.11 13.73
CA ALA A 2 12.12 0.11 15.17
C ALA A 2 10.82 -0.44 15.81
N ASP A 3 10.92 -0.97 17.02
CA ASP A 3 9.79 -1.62 17.71
C ASP A 3 8.74 -0.62 18.21
N ASP A 4 9.09 0.67 18.25
CA ASP A 4 8.28 1.79 18.74
C ASP A 4 7.57 2.58 17.63
N ILE A 5 7.57 2.08 16.39
CA ILE A 5 6.88 2.73 15.28
C ILE A 5 5.36 2.64 15.49
N ASP A 6 4.71 3.80 15.48
CA ASP A 6 3.26 3.89 15.45
C ASP A 6 2.76 3.74 14.00
N LEU A 7 2.14 2.60 13.71
CA LEU A 7 1.66 2.27 12.38
C LEU A 7 0.30 2.90 12.04
N GLU A 8 -0.46 3.37 13.04
CA GLU A 8 -1.78 3.96 12.80
C GLU A 8 -1.70 5.26 11.96
N PRO A 9 -0.80 6.22 12.26
CA PRO A 9 -0.55 7.37 11.39
C PRO A 9 -0.06 6.97 9.99
N ILE A 10 0.78 5.93 9.90
CA ILE A 10 1.31 5.47 8.61
C ILE A 10 0.18 4.90 7.74
N ALA A 11 -0.75 4.16 8.32
CA ALA A 11 -1.92 3.64 7.62
C ALA A 11 -2.79 4.78 7.05
N LEU A 12 -3.01 5.84 7.84
CA LEU A 12 -3.74 7.03 7.38
C LEU A 12 -3.01 7.78 6.26
N MET A 13 -1.69 7.90 6.35
CA MET A 13 -0.86 8.58 5.33
C MET A 13 -0.76 7.79 4.02
N THR A 14 -0.97 6.48 4.07
CA THR A 14 -0.86 5.57 2.92
C THR A 14 -2.22 5.11 2.40
N GLU A 15 -3.30 5.84 2.73
CA GLU A 15 -4.60 5.58 2.15
C GLU A 15 -4.55 5.69 0.61
N GLY A 16 -5.09 4.67 -0.07
CA GLY A 16 -5.07 4.59 -1.54
C GLY A 16 -3.79 4.03 -2.14
N PHE A 17 -2.78 3.68 -1.33
CA PHE A 17 -1.57 3.01 -1.81
C PHE A 17 -1.90 1.56 -2.18
N SER A 18 -1.35 1.10 -3.30
CA SER A 18 -1.31 -0.32 -3.65
C SER A 18 -0.18 -1.04 -2.89
N GLY A 19 -0.16 -2.38 -2.96
CA GLY A 19 0.95 -3.16 -2.41
C GLY A 19 2.30 -2.80 -3.03
N ALA A 20 2.32 -2.41 -4.31
CA ALA A 20 3.54 -1.95 -4.97
C ALA A 20 4.01 -0.58 -4.43
N ASP A 21 3.08 0.32 -4.12
CA ASP A 21 3.40 1.62 -3.52
C ASP A 21 3.99 1.47 -2.12
N LEU A 22 3.40 0.58 -1.31
CA LEU A 22 3.93 0.27 0.03
C LEU A 22 5.33 -0.36 -0.05
N GLN A 23 5.56 -1.26 -1.01
CA GLN A 23 6.88 -1.84 -1.23
C GLN A 23 7.91 -0.78 -1.63
N ALA A 24 7.56 0.13 -2.53
CA ALA A 24 8.43 1.23 -2.94
C ALA A 24 8.74 2.16 -1.75
N LEU A 25 7.73 2.53 -0.98
CA LEU A 25 7.87 3.36 0.22
C LEU A 25 8.82 2.74 1.25
N LEU A 26 8.69 1.43 1.53
CA LEU A 26 9.58 0.73 2.46
C LEU A 26 11.00 0.58 1.91
N SER A 27 11.16 0.43 0.60
CA SER A 27 12.47 0.40 -0.06
C SER A 27 13.19 1.75 0.11
N ASP A 28 12.48 2.85 -0.10
CA ASP A 28 13.00 4.21 0.10
C ASP A 28 13.36 4.46 1.58
N ALA A 29 12.51 4.02 2.51
CA ALA A 29 12.77 4.10 3.94
C ALA A 29 14.01 3.31 4.37
N GLN A 30 14.20 2.12 3.81
CA GLN A 30 15.38 1.32 4.07
C GLN A 30 16.65 2.02 3.56
N LEU A 31 16.63 2.57 2.34
CA LEU A 31 17.77 3.27 1.78
C LEU A 31 18.11 4.54 2.57
N ALA A 32 17.09 5.29 2.99
CA ALA A 32 17.29 6.47 3.81
C ALA A 32 17.87 6.13 5.19
N ALA A 33 17.44 5.03 5.81
CA ALA A 33 18.00 4.55 7.08
C ALA A 33 19.48 4.15 6.94
N VAL A 34 19.85 3.54 5.80
CA VAL A 34 21.25 3.24 5.46
C VAL A 34 22.05 4.55 5.32
N HIS A 35 21.52 5.55 4.61
CA HIS A 35 22.20 6.84 4.47
C HIS A 35 22.37 7.57 5.82
N GLU A 36 21.34 7.60 6.66
CA GLU A 36 21.45 8.16 8.01
C GLU A 36 22.50 7.42 8.85
N TYR A 37 22.55 6.09 8.76
CA TYR A 37 23.52 5.28 9.46
C TYR A 37 24.97 5.54 8.99
N LEU A 38 25.20 5.67 7.68
CA LEU A 38 26.52 5.95 7.11
C LEU A 38 27.01 7.38 7.37
N ASN A 39 26.09 8.34 7.54
CA ASN A 39 26.42 9.76 7.76
C ASN A 39 26.62 10.12 9.23
N ARG A 40 26.50 9.17 10.17
CA ARG A 40 26.79 9.42 11.59
C ARG A 40 28.29 9.69 11.77
N GLU A 41 28.62 10.80 12.43
CA GLU A 41 30.01 11.14 12.75
C GLU A 41 30.63 10.15 13.76
N ASP A 42 29.80 9.57 14.63
CA ASP A 42 30.15 8.40 15.41
C ASP A 42 30.26 7.20 14.48
N LYS A 43 31.48 6.71 14.27
CA LYS A 43 31.73 5.46 13.54
C LYS A 43 30.86 4.38 14.18
N PRO A 44 29.87 3.85 13.47
CA PRO A 44 28.98 2.90 14.09
C PRO A 44 29.78 1.65 14.41
N GLU A 45 29.52 1.07 15.58
CA GLU A 45 30.22 -0.12 16.02
C GLU A 45 30.02 -1.22 14.99
N THR A 46 31.11 -1.90 14.63
CA THR A 46 31.12 -2.96 13.63
C THR A 46 30.12 -4.04 14.04
N GLY A 47 29.00 -4.13 13.30
CA GLY A 47 27.91 -5.09 13.58
C GLY A 47 26.55 -4.45 13.85
N THR A 48 26.46 -3.12 13.94
CA THR A 48 25.16 -2.44 14.08
C THR A 48 24.41 -2.43 12.74
N THR A 49 23.13 -2.76 12.74
CA THR A 49 22.28 -2.74 11.54
C THR A 49 21.51 -1.42 11.46
N PRO A 50 21.32 -0.84 10.26
CA PRO A 50 20.48 0.34 10.09
C PRO A 50 19.02 -0.01 10.42
N ILE A 51 18.38 0.85 11.20
CA ILE A 51 17.00 0.70 11.65
C ILE A 51 16.17 1.85 11.07
N ILE A 52 15.05 1.51 10.45
CA ILE A 52 14.03 2.50 10.04
C ILE A 52 13.37 3.03 11.30
N THR A 53 13.43 4.35 11.51
CA THR A 53 12.81 5.05 12.64
C THR A 53 11.45 5.63 12.23
N ASP A 54 10.57 5.85 13.22
CA ASP A 54 9.25 6.47 13.02
C ASP A 54 9.29 7.83 12.29
N PRO A 55 10.11 8.83 12.70
CA PRO A 55 10.15 10.13 12.02
C PRO A 55 10.64 10.00 10.57
N LEU A 56 11.56 9.09 10.30
CA LEU A 56 12.05 8.84 8.94
C LEU A 56 10.94 8.24 8.06
N LEU A 57 10.24 7.24 8.58
CA LEU A 57 9.14 6.59 7.86
C LEU A 57 8.00 7.59 7.56
N LYS A 58 7.62 8.43 8.54
CA LYS A 58 6.62 9.50 8.35
C LYS A 58 7.05 10.53 7.31
N SER A 59 8.32 10.94 7.34
CA SER A 59 8.89 11.89 6.37
C SER A 59 8.79 11.36 4.94
N ILE A 60 9.09 10.08 4.73
CA ILE A 60 9.02 9.45 3.41
C ILE A 60 7.57 9.25 2.99
N ALA A 61 6.72 8.69 3.86
CA ALA A 61 5.30 8.50 3.60
C ALA A 61 4.59 9.80 3.17
N SER A 62 4.96 10.94 3.76
CA SER A 62 4.38 12.25 3.38
C SER A 62 4.78 12.74 1.98
N LYS A 63 5.89 12.23 1.42
CA LYS A 63 6.42 12.64 0.12
C LYS A 63 6.02 11.69 -0.99
N THR A 64 5.72 10.44 -0.65
CA THR A 64 5.30 9.41 -1.60
C THR A 64 3.86 9.66 -2.05
N LYS A 65 3.57 9.35 -3.31
CA LYS A 65 2.23 9.42 -3.89
C LYS A 65 1.80 8.03 -4.36
N PRO A 66 0.51 7.68 -4.28
CA PRO A 66 0.03 6.42 -4.81
C PRO A 66 0.23 6.36 -6.32
N SER A 67 0.59 5.19 -6.85
CA SER A 67 0.76 4.98 -8.30
C SER A 67 -0.56 4.90 -9.05
N VAL A 68 -1.62 4.47 -8.37
CA VAL A 68 -2.97 4.40 -8.96
C VAL A 68 -3.71 5.69 -8.67
N SER A 69 -4.08 6.43 -9.73
CA SER A 69 -4.88 7.63 -9.58
C SER A 69 -6.33 7.30 -9.17
N GLU A 70 -6.99 8.23 -8.48
CA GLU A 70 -8.40 8.05 -8.11
C GLU A 70 -9.31 7.86 -9.33
N THR A 71 -8.98 8.51 -10.45
CA THR A 71 -9.67 8.34 -11.72
C THR A 71 -9.55 6.92 -12.28
N GLU A 72 -8.40 6.28 -12.12
CA GLU A 72 -8.19 4.91 -12.59
C GLU A 72 -8.88 3.91 -11.66
N LYS A 73 -8.80 4.15 -10.36
CA LYS A 73 -9.54 3.40 -9.34
C LYS A 73 -11.05 3.43 -9.61
N GLN A 74 -11.61 4.58 -9.96
CA GLN A 74 -13.02 4.71 -10.31
C GLN A 74 -13.39 3.87 -11.55
N LYS A 75 -12.60 3.93 -12.62
CA LYS A 75 -12.85 3.09 -13.82
C LYS A 75 -12.85 1.61 -13.48
N LEU A 76 -11.91 1.16 -12.63
CA LEU A 76 -11.84 -0.24 -12.22
C LEU A 76 -13.09 -0.67 -11.45
N TYR A 77 -13.61 0.19 -10.57
CA TYR A 77 -14.89 -0.07 -9.88
C TYR A 77 -16.08 -0.11 -10.83
N ASP A 78 -16.11 0.78 -11.83
CA ASP A 78 -17.18 0.79 -12.83
C ASP A 78 -17.17 -0.51 -13.65
N ILE A 79 -15.99 -0.98 -14.07
CA ILE A 79 -15.86 -2.26 -14.78
C ILE A 79 -16.28 -3.43 -13.87
N TYR A 80 -15.86 -3.41 -12.61
CA TYR A 80 -16.19 -4.47 -11.65
C TYR A 80 -17.69 -4.56 -11.35
N SER A 81 -18.36 -3.41 -11.17
CA SER A 81 -19.81 -3.36 -10.94
C SER A 81 -20.60 -3.88 -12.13
N GLN A 82 -20.24 -3.46 -13.35
CA GLN A 82 -20.86 -3.99 -14.59
C GLN A 82 -20.70 -5.51 -14.71
N PHE A 83 -19.54 -6.05 -14.34
CA PHE A 83 -19.32 -7.50 -14.33
C PHE A 83 -20.20 -8.23 -13.29
N LEU A 84 -20.34 -7.66 -12.08
CA LEU A 84 -21.19 -8.24 -11.04
C LEU A 84 -22.66 -8.26 -11.46
N ASP A 85 -23.15 -7.17 -12.05
CA ASP A 85 -24.53 -7.06 -12.53
C ASP A 85 -24.82 -8.03 -13.67
N SER A 86 -23.88 -8.18 -14.61
CA SER A 86 -23.98 -9.18 -15.69
C SER A 86 -24.05 -10.62 -15.17
N ARG A 87 -23.26 -10.96 -14.13
CA ARG A 87 -23.32 -12.29 -13.48
C ARG A 87 -24.61 -12.51 -12.67
N LYS A 88 -25.16 -11.45 -12.09
CA LYS A 88 -26.44 -11.51 -11.37
C LYS A 88 -27.59 -11.81 -12.34
N SER A 89 -27.62 -11.13 -13.49
CA SER A 89 -28.65 -11.35 -14.51
C SER A 89 -28.60 -12.77 -15.11
N THR A 90 -27.40 -13.32 -15.34
CA THR A 90 -27.25 -14.70 -15.87
C THR A 90 -27.68 -15.77 -14.86
N ARG A 91 -27.44 -15.57 -13.56
CA ARG A 91 -27.91 -16.48 -12.51
C ARG A 91 -29.45 -16.45 -12.37
N GLU A 92 -30.06 -15.27 -12.39
CA GLU A 92 -31.52 -15.11 -12.36
C GLU A 92 -32.18 -15.74 -13.60
N ALA A 93 -31.58 -15.58 -14.78
CA ALA A 93 -32.08 -16.20 -16.01
C ALA A 93 -31.99 -17.74 -15.98
N LYS A 94 -30.97 -18.32 -15.33
CA LYS A 94 -30.80 -19.78 -15.22
C LYS A 94 -31.76 -20.40 -14.19
N GLY A 95 -32.06 -19.70 -13.09
CA GLY A 95 -33.02 -20.16 -12.07
C GLY A 95 -34.47 -20.24 -12.55
N LYS A 96 -34.90 -19.33 -13.43
CA LYS A 96 -36.26 -19.33 -14.02
C LYS A 96 -36.49 -20.46 -15.04
N ARG A 97 -35.43 -21.07 -15.58
CA ARG A 97 -35.53 -22.15 -16.57
C ARG A 97 -35.60 -23.54 -15.94
N ALA A 98 -35.29 -23.67 -14.65
CA ALA A 98 -35.22 -24.96 -13.94
C ALA A 98 -36.56 -25.40 -13.32
N THR A 99 -37.60 -24.57 -13.35
CA THR A 99 -38.90 -24.81 -12.69
C THR A 99 -40.07 -25.04 -13.66
N LEU A 100 -39.80 -25.19 -14.95
CA LEU A 100 -40.79 -25.64 -15.94
C LEU A 100 -40.45 -27.08 -16.36
N ALA A 101 -40.91 -28.06 -15.58
CA ALA A 101 -41.05 -29.47 -15.97
C ALA A 101 -42.14 -30.12 -15.11
#